data_AF-A0A4S8SQH8-F1
#
_entry.id   AF-A0A4S8SQH8-F1
#
_cell.length_a   1.000
_cell.length_b   1.000
_cell.length_c   1.000
_cell.angle_alpha   90.00
_cell.angle_beta   90.00
_cell.angle_gamma   90.00
#
_symmetry.space_group_name_H-M   'P 1'
#
loop_
_entity.id
_entity.type
_entity.pdbx_description
1 polymer ?
#
loop_
_entity_poly.entity_id
_entity_poly.type
_entity_poly.pdbx_seq_one_letter_code
_entity_poly.pdbx_strand_id
1 'polypeptide(L)'
;MLFSSILLPALILFTPLASAAFGLTSNTDSYVVDAGASNTLVVTVNKKSCDITSILYRGEELQYKSTGSHISSGLGSATVTGEVIASQYAKITCKTSTLTHYIVVKSGDSALYMATYTTAEPTIGELRFIARLNSKSLPLEYPFGAASTIAGSTSTVEGSDVFVVNGETRSKFYSSQRFIDDQVHCVYRDGSDPIHACMVLPNPAYEASSGGPFHRDINSNNVGDYTGLYFYMNSGHVQTESFRQGLNGPYAIVFSRSGIPAVSSVDTSFFSDIQVTGYMADSGRGRVSGTASGIGSSFQTVVHWYNTNNQYWTYANSGGSFTSPPMRPGTYTMVLYQTEFKVAETTVAVTAGSTASKNIASGVTARKTIWTIGSWDGQPTGFLNADKQLRMHPSDKRMSSWGPLTYTVGTSKLTDVPMALFKGVNDPFTIKFTLSAAQAGAATLRIGTTLAFASGRPQAKINSYSAAAPAASVKIDSRGVTRGAYRGFGEVYDIKIPAGTLVAGANTITITVVSGSSGASYLAPNFILDAIELFQ
;
A
#
# COMPACT_ATOMS: atom_id res chain seq x y z
N MET A 1 -14.24 -85.93 19.40
CA MET A 1 -13.77 -85.06 20.48
C MET A 1 -14.17 -83.63 20.13
N LEU A 2 -14.97 -83.01 20.99
CA LEU A 2 -15.51 -81.67 20.84
C LEU A 2 -14.39 -80.62 20.94
N PHE A 3 -14.41 -79.60 20.09
CA PHE A 3 -13.93 -78.26 20.43
C PHE A 3 -14.88 -77.21 19.87
N SER A 4 -15.64 -76.59 20.77
CA SER A 4 -16.45 -75.40 20.53
C SER A 4 -15.55 -74.20 20.25
N SER A 5 -15.80 -73.49 19.15
CA SER A 5 -15.27 -72.14 18.92
C SER A 5 -16.43 -71.15 18.96
N ILE A 6 -16.45 -70.31 19.99
CA ILE A 6 -17.37 -69.19 20.16
C ILE A 6 -16.88 -68.06 19.24
N LEU A 7 -17.63 -67.75 18.19
CA LEU A 7 -17.44 -66.54 17.39
C LEU A 7 -18.18 -65.37 18.06
N LEU A 8 -17.43 -64.37 18.51
CA LEU A 8 -17.94 -63.05 18.89
C LEU A 8 -18.08 -62.20 17.62
N PRO A 9 -19.25 -61.62 17.27
CA PRO A 9 -19.31 -60.65 16.19
C PRO A 9 -18.82 -59.29 16.70
N ALA A 10 -17.67 -58.83 16.18
CA ALA A 10 -17.22 -57.45 16.34
C ALA A 10 -18.16 -56.53 15.55
N LEU A 11 -19.04 -55.83 16.26
CA LEU A 11 -19.91 -54.79 15.69
C LEU A 11 -19.03 -53.59 15.32
N ILE A 12 -18.60 -53.50 14.06
CA ILE A 12 -17.95 -52.30 13.53
C ILE A 12 -19.03 -51.22 13.41
N LEU A 13 -19.08 -50.33 14.39
CA LEU A 13 -19.82 -49.08 14.33
C LEU A 13 -19.19 -48.19 13.23
N PHE A 14 -19.66 -48.35 11.99
CA PHE A 14 -19.52 -47.32 10.96
C PHE A 14 -20.34 -46.11 11.39
N THR A 15 -19.74 -45.22 12.16
CA THR A 15 -20.25 -43.85 12.24
C THR A 15 -20.07 -43.24 10.86
N PRO A 16 -21.13 -42.71 10.22
CA PRO A 16 -20.93 -41.98 8.98
C PRO A 16 -20.08 -40.76 9.33
N LEU A 17 -18.88 -40.69 8.76
CA LEU A 17 -18.16 -39.44 8.62
C LEU A 17 -19.12 -38.52 7.83
N ALA A 18 -19.79 -37.61 8.54
CA ALA A 18 -20.54 -36.54 7.91
C ALA A 18 -19.51 -35.70 7.14
N SER A 19 -19.37 -36.00 5.85
CA SER A 19 -18.61 -35.16 4.94
C SER A 19 -19.32 -33.80 4.93
N ALA A 20 -18.62 -32.75 5.36
CA ALA A 20 -19.10 -31.37 5.23
C ALA A 20 -19.36 -31.12 3.73
N ALA A 21 -20.63 -31.09 3.34
CA ALA A 21 -21.01 -30.91 1.96
C ALA A 21 -21.00 -29.41 1.65
N PHE A 22 -20.22 -29.01 0.63
CA PHE A 22 -20.27 -27.67 0.08
C PHE A 22 -21.72 -27.26 -0.22
N GLY A 23 -22.10 -26.04 0.15
CA GLY A 23 -23.46 -25.57 -0.10
C GLY A 23 -23.76 -24.18 0.43
N LEU A 24 -24.91 -23.66 0.00
CA LEU A 24 -25.46 -22.39 0.44
C LEU A 24 -26.86 -22.64 1.02
N THR A 25 -27.02 -22.35 2.30
CA THR A 25 -28.28 -22.41 3.04
C THR A 25 -28.87 -21.02 3.13
N SER A 26 -30.11 -20.87 2.66
CA SER A 26 -30.85 -19.61 2.69
C SER A 26 -31.83 -19.60 3.87
N ASN A 27 -31.47 -18.89 4.94
CA ASN A 27 -32.34 -18.65 6.09
C ASN A 27 -33.19 -17.39 5.87
N THR A 28 -34.06 -17.04 6.82
CA THR A 28 -34.87 -15.82 6.77
C THR A 28 -33.99 -14.56 6.60
N ASP A 29 -33.01 -14.39 7.48
CA ASP A 29 -32.21 -13.16 7.57
C ASP A 29 -30.77 -13.29 7.07
N SER A 30 -30.35 -14.50 6.69
CA SER A 30 -28.96 -14.78 6.32
C SER A 30 -28.80 -15.83 5.24
N TYR A 31 -27.66 -15.77 4.56
CA TYR A 31 -27.09 -16.88 3.80
C TYR A 31 -25.95 -17.49 4.62
N VAL A 32 -25.95 -18.81 4.77
CA VAL A 32 -24.85 -19.57 5.39
C VAL A 32 -24.20 -20.40 4.31
N VAL A 33 -22.90 -20.21 4.10
CA VAL A 33 -22.14 -20.88 3.06
C VAL A 33 -21.10 -21.77 3.70
N ASP A 34 -21.17 -23.08 3.44
CA ASP A 34 -20.14 -24.06 3.81
C ASP A 34 -19.25 -24.30 2.60
N ALA A 35 -17.94 -24.10 2.76
CA ALA A 35 -16.98 -24.30 1.69
C ALA A 35 -16.76 -25.77 1.32
N GLY A 36 -17.15 -26.74 2.17
CA GLY A 36 -16.78 -28.15 1.98
C GLY A 36 -15.26 -28.39 1.99
N ALA A 37 -14.51 -27.47 2.61
CA ALA A 37 -13.05 -27.52 2.68
C ALA A 37 -12.56 -28.48 3.77
N SER A 38 -11.40 -29.10 3.57
CA SER A 38 -10.78 -30.00 4.56
C SER A 38 -10.45 -29.29 5.87
N ASN A 39 -10.00 -28.03 5.80
CA ASN A 39 -10.02 -27.10 6.92
C ASN A 39 -11.34 -26.32 6.85
N THR A 40 -12.33 -26.78 7.60
CA THR A 40 -13.72 -26.30 7.47
C THR A 40 -13.80 -24.79 7.52
N LEU A 41 -14.55 -24.20 6.58
CA LEU A 41 -14.86 -22.77 6.55
C LEU A 41 -16.36 -22.62 6.31
N VAL A 42 -17.06 -22.04 7.28
CA VAL A 42 -18.48 -21.71 7.19
C VAL A 42 -18.66 -20.22 7.44
N VAL A 43 -19.34 -19.53 6.52
CA VAL A 43 -19.50 -18.08 6.57
C VAL A 43 -20.97 -17.71 6.52
N THR A 44 -21.37 -16.77 7.38
CA THR A 44 -22.75 -16.25 7.42
C THR A 44 -22.77 -14.80 6.97
N VAL A 45 -23.64 -14.48 6.00
CA VAL A 45 -23.83 -13.14 5.45
C VAL A 45 -25.28 -12.69 5.68
N ASN A 46 -25.43 -11.47 6.19
CA ASN A 46 -26.74 -10.87 6.44
C ASN A 46 -27.43 -10.45 5.13
N LYS A 47 -28.72 -10.82 4.95
CA LYS A 47 -29.49 -10.53 3.73
C LYS A 47 -29.95 -9.08 3.59
N LYS A 48 -29.85 -8.27 4.65
CA LYS A 48 -30.25 -6.86 4.65
C LYS A 48 -29.07 -5.93 4.45
N SER A 49 -27.94 -6.19 5.09
CA SER A 49 -26.77 -5.29 5.07
C SER A 49 -25.59 -5.79 4.24
N CYS A 50 -25.55 -7.08 3.89
CA CYS A 50 -24.37 -7.76 3.35
C CYS A 50 -23.20 -7.94 4.34
N ASP A 51 -23.38 -7.62 5.61
CA ASP A 51 -22.33 -7.83 6.60
C ASP A 51 -22.07 -9.33 6.77
N ILE A 52 -20.79 -9.71 6.83
CA ILE A 52 -20.38 -11.03 7.28
C ILE A 52 -20.47 -11.03 8.81
N THR A 53 -21.35 -11.86 9.36
CA THR A 53 -21.69 -11.90 10.80
C THR A 53 -21.13 -13.14 11.52
N SER A 54 -20.60 -14.11 10.78
CA SER A 54 -19.88 -15.27 11.32
C SER A 54 -18.86 -15.77 10.29
N ILE A 55 -17.68 -16.13 10.78
CA ILE A 55 -16.62 -16.82 10.04
C ILE A 55 -16.13 -17.95 10.94
N LEU A 56 -16.68 -19.15 10.75
CA LEU A 56 -16.25 -20.35 11.46
C LEU A 56 -15.16 -21.04 10.66
N TYR A 57 -13.92 -20.97 11.14
CA TYR A 57 -12.79 -21.68 10.55
C TYR A 57 -12.32 -22.77 11.50
N ARG A 58 -12.33 -24.02 11.04
CA ARG A 58 -11.98 -25.21 11.86
C ARG A 58 -12.78 -25.30 13.16
N GLY A 59 -14.03 -24.87 13.11
CA GLY A 59 -14.95 -24.84 14.27
C GLY A 59 -14.76 -23.65 15.22
N GLU A 60 -13.77 -22.79 14.99
CA GLU A 60 -13.56 -21.59 15.79
C GLU A 60 -14.17 -20.36 15.12
N GLU A 61 -14.90 -19.57 15.90
CA GLU A 61 -15.49 -18.31 15.43
C GLU A 61 -14.44 -17.20 15.40
N LEU A 62 -14.14 -16.73 14.19
CA LEU A 62 -13.17 -15.68 13.93
C LEU A 62 -13.81 -14.31 13.70
N GLN A 63 -15.11 -14.20 13.45
CA GLN A 63 -15.78 -12.91 13.24
C GLN A 63 -16.01 -12.18 14.58
N TYR A 64 -15.65 -10.90 14.63
CA TYR A 64 -16.03 -10.02 15.74
C TYR A 64 -17.55 -9.87 15.82
N LYS A 65 -18.11 -9.96 17.04
CA LYS A 65 -19.55 -10.12 17.24
C LYS A 65 -20.37 -8.84 17.30
N SER A 66 -19.76 -7.71 17.70
CA SER A 66 -20.51 -6.46 17.82
C SER A 66 -20.65 -5.72 16.49
N THR A 67 -19.80 -6.02 15.50
CA THR A 67 -19.84 -5.37 14.19
C THR A 67 -19.33 -6.34 13.12
N GLY A 68 -20.08 -6.47 12.02
CA GLY A 68 -19.72 -7.36 10.92
C GLY A 68 -18.51 -6.90 10.12
N SER A 69 -17.99 -7.81 9.30
CA SER A 69 -17.00 -7.50 8.26
C SER A 69 -17.72 -7.04 6.99
N HIS A 70 -17.28 -5.92 6.41
CA HIS A 70 -18.03 -5.23 5.36
C HIS A 70 -17.20 -4.25 4.52
N ILE A 71 -17.84 -3.68 3.50
CA ILE A 71 -17.33 -2.54 2.73
C ILE A 71 -17.46 -1.23 3.52
N SER A 72 -16.42 -0.39 3.46
CA SER A 72 -16.28 0.93 4.08
C SER A 72 -16.59 0.95 5.58
N SER A 73 -17.82 1.33 5.95
CA SER A 73 -18.34 1.34 7.32
C SER A 73 -19.67 0.58 7.44
N GLY A 74 -19.92 -0.31 6.48
CA GLY A 74 -21.18 -1.03 6.27
C GLY A 74 -21.98 -0.40 5.14
N LEU A 75 -22.60 -1.23 4.30
CA LEU A 75 -23.52 -0.75 3.27
C LEU A 75 -24.84 -0.22 3.87
N GLY A 76 -25.11 -0.55 5.14
CA GLY A 76 -26.36 -0.26 5.83
C GLY A 76 -27.48 -1.14 5.31
N SER A 77 -27.93 -0.89 4.07
CA SER A 77 -28.90 -1.71 3.37
C SER A 77 -28.43 -2.01 1.94
N ALA A 78 -28.59 -3.27 1.53
CA ALA A 78 -28.32 -3.75 0.19
C ALA A 78 -29.40 -4.74 -0.24
N THR A 79 -29.60 -4.89 -1.55
CA THR A 79 -30.30 -6.06 -2.09
C THR A 79 -29.31 -7.21 -2.14
N VAL A 80 -29.50 -8.21 -1.28
CA VAL A 80 -28.59 -9.35 -1.14
C VAL A 80 -29.21 -10.61 -1.72
N THR A 81 -28.55 -11.24 -2.69
CA THR A 81 -28.95 -12.50 -3.31
C THR A 81 -27.83 -13.52 -3.21
N GLY A 82 -28.17 -14.77 -2.97
CA GLY A 82 -27.23 -15.90 -2.90
C GLY A 82 -27.61 -17.00 -3.88
N GLU A 83 -26.63 -17.53 -4.59
CA GLU A 83 -26.80 -18.62 -5.55
C GLU A 83 -25.63 -19.60 -5.54
N VAL A 84 -25.88 -20.84 -5.96
CA VAL A 84 -24.85 -21.86 -6.22
C VAL A 84 -24.72 -22.03 -7.73
N ILE A 85 -23.51 -21.85 -8.25
CA ILE A 85 -23.19 -21.90 -9.67
C ILE A 85 -22.33 -23.15 -9.92
N ALA A 86 -22.77 -23.99 -10.87
CA ALA A 86 -22.09 -25.21 -11.30
C ALA A 86 -21.70 -26.18 -10.17
N SER A 87 -22.42 -26.15 -9.03
CA SER A 87 -22.09 -26.91 -7.81
C SER A 87 -20.66 -26.68 -7.28
N GLN A 88 -20.03 -25.58 -7.69
CA GLN A 88 -18.61 -25.29 -7.42
C GLN A 88 -18.43 -23.95 -6.72
N TYR A 89 -19.32 -22.98 -6.96
CA TYR A 89 -19.20 -21.62 -6.44
C TYR A 89 -20.49 -21.19 -5.74
N ALA A 90 -20.38 -20.76 -4.49
CA ALA A 90 -21.47 -20.09 -3.79
C ALA A 90 -21.19 -18.59 -3.87
N LYS A 91 -22.02 -17.86 -4.62
CA LYS A 91 -21.87 -16.42 -4.84
C LYS A 91 -22.98 -15.68 -4.11
N ILE A 92 -22.58 -14.70 -3.30
CA ILE A 92 -23.46 -13.71 -2.70
C ILE A 92 -23.21 -12.37 -3.39
N THR A 93 -24.27 -11.78 -3.91
CA THR A 93 -24.25 -10.47 -4.58
C THR A 93 -25.01 -9.46 -3.74
N CYS A 94 -24.39 -8.33 -3.44
CA CYS A 94 -24.92 -7.28 -2.60
C CYS A 94 -24.95 -5.97 -3.36
N LYS A 95 -26.15 -5.54 -3.75
CA LYS A 95 -26.34 -4.38 -4.62
C LYS A 95 -26.93 -3.18 -3.88
N THR A 96 -26.32 -2.03 -4.09
CA THR A 96 -26.81 -0.70 -3.74
C THR A 96 -27.03 0.12 -5.03
N SER A 97 -27.30 1.43 -4.91
CA SER A 97 -27.45 2.31 -6.08
C SER A 97 -26.16 2.52 -6.86
N THR A 98 -25.01 2.59 -6.20
CA THR A 98 -23.71 2.92 -6.82
C THR A 98 -22.63 1.87 -6.62
N LEU A 99 -22.92 0.81 -5.86
CA LEU A 99 -21.95 -0.23 -5.51
C LEU A 99 -22.58 -1.62 -5.56
N THR A 100 -21.91 -2.58 -6.18
CA THR A 100 -22.21 -4.01 -6.10
C THR A 100 -21.01 -4.76 -5.54
N HIS A 101 -21.19 -5.38 -4.38
CA HIS A 101 -20.17 -6.20 -3.72
C HIS A 101 -20.47 -7.68 -3.94
N TYR A 102 -19.40 -8.46 -4.15
CA TYR A 102 -19.47 -9.90 -4.37
C TYR A 102 -18.67 -10.61 -3.29
N ILE A 103 -19.26 -11.63 -2.68
CA ILE A 103 -18.59 -12.58 -1.78
C ILE A 103 -18.77 -13.97 -2.40
N VAL A 104 -17.68 -14.67 -2.65
CA VAL A 104 -17.67 -15.97 -3.32
C VAL A 104 -16.87 -16.98 -2.50
N VAL A 105 -17.46 -18.14 -2.28
CA VAL A 105 -16.79 -19.31 -1.72
C VAL A 105 -16.69 -20.36 -2.82
N LYS A 106 -15.50 -20.89 -3.04
CA LYS A 106 -15.24 -21.97 -3.98
C LYS A 106 -15.18 -23.29 -3.22
N SER A 107 -15.89 -24.31 -3.70
CA SER A 107 -15.93 -25.64 -3.08
C SER A 107 -14.51 -26.19 -2.88
N GLY A 108 -14.21 -26.61 -1.65
CA GLY A 108 -12.92 -27.15 -1.23
C GLY A 108 -11.92 -26.12 -0.70
N ASP A 109 -12.12 -24.83 -0.97
CA ASP A 109 -11.18 -23.77 -0.58
C ASP A 109 -11.57 -23.14 0.76
N SER A 110 -10.61 -23.03 1.68
CA SER A 110 -10.75 -22.21 2.90
C SER A 110 -10.49 -20.73 2.58
N ALA A 111 -11.25 -20.15 1.66
CA ALA A 111 -11.07 -18.77 1.21
C ALA A 111 -12.39 -18.04 0.94
N LEU A 112 -12.38 -16.73 1.21
CA LEU A 112 -13.41 -15.78 0.80
C LEU A 112 -12.89 -14.94 -0.36
N TYR A 113 -13.35 -15.22 -1.56
CA TYR A 113 -13.04 -14.42 -2.74
C TYR A 113 -14.03 -13.27 -2.87
N MET A 114 -13.57 -12.08 -3.22
CA MET A 114 -14.36 -10.86 -3.24
C MET A 114 -14.01 -9.98 -4.42
N ALA A 115 -14.97 -9.17 -4.83
CA ALA A 115 -14.75 -8.05 -5.73
C ALA A 115 -15.82 -6.97 -5.48
N THR A 116 -15.50 -5.72 -5.81
CA THR A 116 -16.39 -4.58 -5.55
C THR A 116 -16.49 -3.70 -6.77
N TYR A 117 -17.66 -3.72 -7.42
CA TYR A 117 -17.98 -2.87 -8.57
C TYR A 117 -18.58 -1.55 -8.10
N THR A 118 -18.06 -0.43 -8.59
CA THR A 118 -18.51 0.93 -8.25
C THR A 118 -18.84 1.74 -9.50
N THR A 119 -19.85 2.60 -9.39
CA THR A 119 -20.17 3.64 -10.40
C THR A 119 -20.05 5.06 -9.82
N ALA A 120 -19.90 5.16 -8.51
CA ALA A 120 -19.52 6.37 -7.80
C ALA A 120 -18.80 5.99 -6.51
N GLU A 121 -17.89 6.86 -6.07
CA GLU A 121 -17.20 6.72 -4.79
C GLU A 121 -18.20 6.72 -3.61
N PRO A 122 -18.03 5.85 -2.59
CA PRO A 122 -18.76 5.96 -1.34
C PRO A 122 -18.71 7.38 -0.74
N THR A 123 -19.79 7.83 -0.10
CA THR A 123 -19.90 9.19 0.44
C THR A 123 -18.88 9.51 1.54
N ILE A 124 -18.27 8.49 2.14
CA ILE A 124 -17.18 8.65 3.11
C ILE A 124 -15.87 9.10 2.46
N GLY A 125 -15.75 9.04 1.14
CA GLY A 125 -14.57 9.48 0.38
C GLY A 125 -13.42 8.46 0.38
N GLU A 126 -13.73 7.19 0.65
CA GLU A 126 -12.81 6.06 0.57
C GLU A 126 -13.55 4.74 0.33
N LEU A 127 -12.87 3.82 -0.37
CA LEU A 127 -13.34 2.47 -0.63
C LEU A 127 -12.40 1.44 0.02
N ARG A 128 -12.92 0.71 0.99
CA ARG A 128 -12.19 -0.39 1.64
C ARG A 128 -13.08 -1.60 1.89
N PHE A 129 -12.47 -2.77 2.01
CA PHE A 129 -13.05 -3.87 2.74
C PHE A 129 -12.36 -3.98 4.10
N ILE A 130 -13.12 -4.28 5.16
CA ILE A 130 -12.58 -4.57 6.49
C ILE A 130 -13.13 -5.91 7.00
N ALA A 131 -12.24 -6.85 7.25
CA ALA A 131 -12.49 -8.01 8.09
C ALA A 131 -12.21 -7.66 9.56
N ARG A 132 -13.27 -7.61 10.38
CA ARG A 132 -13.17 -7.40 11.82
C ARG A 132 -13.09 -8.76 12.50
N LEU A 133 -11.87 -9.22 12.75
CA LEU A 133 -11.61 -10.56 13.26
C LEU A 133 -11.39 -10.54 14.77
N ASN A 134 -11.75 -11.63 15.45
CA ASN A 134 -11.61 -11.77 16.89
C ASN A 134 -10.14 -11.62 17.30
N SER A 135 -9.81 -10.55 18.03
CA SER A 135 -8.43 -10.23 18.43
C SER A 135 -7.84 -11.26 19.40
N LYS A 136 -8.67 -12.00 20.14
CA LYS A 136 -8.20 -13.09 21.01
C LYS A 136 -7.74 -14.29 20.19
N SER A 137 -8.42 -14.53 19.06
CA SER A 137 -8.11 -15.62 18.14
C SER A 137 -6.96 -15.28 17.20
N LEU A 138 -6.87 -14.03 16.74
CA LEU A 138 -5.89 -13.54 15.76
C LEU A 138 -5.27 -12.20 16.22
N PRO A 139 -4.44 -12.19 17.27
CA PRO A 139 -3.89 -10.95 17.84
C PRO A 139 -2.72 -10.35 17.05
N LEU A 140 -2.02 -11.15 16.25
CA LEU A 140 -0.76 -10.77 15.60
C LEU A 140 -0.98 -10.23 14.19
N GLU A 141 -0.05 -9.39 13.73
CA GLU A 141 -0.14 -8.67 12.45
C GLU A 141 1.14 -8.92 11.62
N TYR A 142 0.98 -9.25 10.33
CA TYR A 142 2.07 -9.59 9.41
C TYR A 142 2.05 -8.69 8.17
N PRO A 143 3.21 -8.22 7.65
CA PRO A 143 4.57 -8.60 8.06
C PRO A 143 5.22 -7.67 9.09
N PHE A 144 4.58 -6.57 9.48
CA PHE A 144 5.23 -5.50 10.23
C PHE A 144 5.04 -5.57 11.75
N GLY A 145 4.44 -6.65 12.25
CA GLY A 145 4.29 -6.89 13.68
C GLY A 145 3.46 -5.82 14.37
N ALA A 146 3.81 -5.53 15.62
CA ALA A 146 2.99 -4.70 16.51
C ALA A 146 2.97 -3.19 16.21
N ALA A 147 3.61 -2.72 15.13
CA ALA A 147 3.67 -1.29 14.79
C ALA A 147 2.26 -0.67 14.60
N SER A 148 1.31 -1.47 14.12
CA SER A 148 -0.10 -1.10 13.95
C SER A 148 -1.02 -1.60 15.05
N THR A 149 -0.51 -2.27 16.09
CA THR A 149 -1.30 -2.67 17.25
C THR A 149 -1.46 -1.48 18.18
N ILE A 150 -2.70 -1.00 18.32
CA ILE A 150 -3.08 0.11 19.22
C ILE A 150 -3.83 -0.36 20.46
N ALA A 151 -4.11 -1.67 20.55
CA ALA A 151 -4.68 -2.30 21.74
C ALA A 151 -3.90 -1.92 23.01
N GLY A 152 -4.62 -1.49 24.05
CA GLY A 152 -4.00 -1.05 25.31
C GLY A 152 -3.32 0.32 25.23
N SER A 153 -3.68 1.16 24.25
CA SER A 153 -3.16 2.52 24.17
C SER A 153 -3.42 3.32 25.45
N THR A 154 -2.42 4.02 25.93
CA THR A 154 -2.51 4.86 27.15
C THR A 154 -2.74 6.33 26.85
N SER A 155 -2.43 6.78 25.63
CA SER A 155 -2.71 8.14 25.18
C SER A 155 -2.78 8.24 23.65
N THR A 156 -3.33 9.37 23.19
CA THR A 156 -3.35 9.74 21.77
C THR A 156 -2.24 10.75 21.50
N VAL A 157 -1.48 10.56 20.42
CA VAL A 157 -0.41 11.46 19.98
C VAL A 157 -0.94 12.47 18.97
N GLU A 158 -1.73 12.02 18.00
CA GLU A 158 -2.18 12.83 16.89
C GLU A 158 -3.55 12.37 16.37
N GLY A 159 -4.48 13.30 16.23
CA GLY A 159 -5.83 13.04 15.74
C GLY A 159 -6.55 11.98 16.57
N SER A 160 -6.99 10.91 15.90
CA SER A 160 -7.59 9.72 16.51
C SER A 160 -7.02 8.45 15.86
N ASP A 161 -5.80 8.53 15.33
CA ASP A 161 -5.17 7.47 14.56
C ASP A 161 -3.68 7.22 14.87
N VAL A 162 -3.06 8.02 15.75
CA VAL A 162 -1.73 7.75 16.29
C VAL A 162 -1.78 7.73 17.81
N PHE A 163 -1.28 6.65 18.41
CA PHE A 163 -1.43 6.33 19.83
C PHE A 163 -0.10 5.97 20.48
N VAL A 164 -0.07 5.97 21.82
CA VAL A 164 1.05 5.40 22.59
C VAL A 164 0.63 4.08 23.22
N VAL A 165 1.42 3.03 22.99
CA VAL A 165 1.28 1.71 23.63
C VAL A 165 2.65 1.37 24.24
N ASN A 166 2.69 1.12 25.55
CA ASN A 166 3.93 0.78 26.27
C ASN A 166 5.11 1.75 26.02
N GLY A 167 4.80 3.05 25.88
CA GLY A 167 5.80 4.11 25.63
C GLY A 167 6.25 4.24 24.17
N GLU A 168 5.72 3.42 23.26
CA GLU A 168 5.99 3.46 21.83
C GLU A 168 4.81 4.02 21.05
N THR A 169 5.07 4.76 19.99
CA THR A 169 4.02 5.26 19.11
C THR A 169 3.55 4.20 18.12
N ARG A 170 2.24 4.10 17.91
CA ARG A 170 1.57 3.09 17.10
C ARG A 170 0.48 3.72 16.25
N SER A 171 0.21 3.14 15.09
CA SER A 171 -0.84 3.60 14.20
C SER A 171 -1.21 2.52 13.20
N LYS A 172 -2.50 2.40 12.88
CA LYS A 172 -2.98 1.57 11.77
C LYS A 172 -2.20 1.80 10.46
N PHE A 173 -1.74 3.03 10.23
CA PHE A 173 -0.96 3.39 9.05
C PHE A 173 0.44 2.74 9.00
N TYR A 174 0.97 2.28 10.13
CA TYR A 174 2.30 1.63 10.17
C TYR A 174 2.28 0.17 9.68
N SER A 175 1.10 -0.40 9.40
CA SER A 175 0.94 -1.66 8.66
C SER A 175 1.13 -1.51 7.15
N SER A 176 1.18 -0.26 6.65
CA SER A 176 1.15 -0.01 5.21
C SER A 176 2.40 -0.49 4.47
N GLN A 177 2.19 -0.88 3.22
CA GLN A 177 3.20 -1.28 2.23
C GLN A 177 2.88 -0.63 0.89
N ARG A 178 3.91 -0.40 0.05
CA ARG A 178 3.72 0.03 -1.35
C ARG A 178 2.88 -1.01 -2.08
N PHE A 179 1.87 -0.61 -2.84
CA PHE A 179 0.97 -1.53 -3.55
C PHE A 179 1.72 -2.47 -4.52
N ILE A 180 2.84 -2.03 -5.09
CA ILE A 180 3.71 -2.90 -5.91
C ILE A 180 4.34 -4.06 -5.13
N ASP A 181 4.46 -3.95 -3.80
CA ASP A 181 5.07 -4.95 -2.91
C ASP A 181 4.05 -5.55 -1.92
N ASP A 182 2.76 -5.24 -2.09
CA ASP A 182 1.69 -5.61 -1.16
C ASP A 182 0.73 -6.64 -1.80
N GLN A 183 1.24 -7.84 -2.04
CA GLN A 183 0.40 -8.93 -2.57
C GLN A 183 -0.27 -9.74 -1.47
N VAL A 184 0.32 -9.78 -0.27
CA VAL A 184 -0.18 -10.55 0.87
C VAL A 184 0.16 -9.86 2.18
N HIS A 185 -0.86 -9.65 3.02
CA HIS A 185 -0.70 -9.25 4.41
C HIS A 185 -1.76 -9.95 5.27
N CYS A 186 -1.45 -10.17 6.54
CA CYS A 186 -2.23 -11.09 7.36
C CYS A 186 -2.43 -10.62 8.79
N VAL A 187 -3.44 -11.21 9.41
CA VAL A 187 -3.58 -11.26 10.87
C VAL A 187 -3.63 -12.73 11.29
N TYR A 188 -3.01 -13.06 12.42
CA TYR A 188 -2.73 -14.45 12.73
C TYR A 188 -2.55 -14.71 14.23
N ARG A 189 -2.46 -16.00 14.56
CA ARG A 189 -1.87 -16.48 15.81
C ARG A 189 -0.83 -17.55 15.51
N ASP A 190 0.21 -17.56 16.34
CA ASP A 190 1.18 -18.65 16.44
C ASP A 190 0.82 -19.60 17.58
N GLY A 191 1.60 -20.67 17.74
CA GLY A 191 1.50 -21.61 18.87
C GLY A 191 1.20 -23.04 18.43
N SER A 192 0.55 -23.80 19.31
CA SER A 192 0.22 -25.22 19.06
C SER A 192 -0.88 -25.41 18.02
N ASP A 193 -1.72 -24.40 17.81
CA ASP A 193 -2.77 -24.40 16.80
C ASP A 193 -2.78 -23.10 15.99
N PRO A 194 -1.83 -22.91 15.06
CA PRO A 194 -1.72 -21.68 14.30
C PRO A 194 -2.92 -21.49 13.35
N ILE A 195 -3.27 -20.23 13.14
CA ILE A 195 -4.28 -19.77 12.18
C ILE A 195 -3.80 -18.47 11.57
N HIS A 196 -3.87 -18.37 10.24
CA HIS A 196 -3.66 -17.12 9.52
C HIS A 196 -4.92 -16.77 8.73
N ALA A 197 -5.33 -15.51 8.77
CA ALA A 197 -6.25 -14.90 7.83
C ALA A 197 -5.48 -13.87 7.02
N CYS A 198 -5.32 -14.11 5.73
CA CYS A 198 -4.47 -13.33 4.86
C CYS A 198 -5.27 -12.69 3.75
N MET A 199 -5.19 -11.37 3.62
CA MET A 199 -5.64 -10.65 2.44
C MET A 199 -4.64 -10.94 1.32
N VAL A 200 -5.12 -11.52 0.22
CA VAL A 200 -4.34 -11.85 -0.96
C VAL A 200 -4.86 -11.02 -2.13
N LEU A 201 -3.96 -10.29 -2.76
CA LEU A 201 -4.23 -9.28 -3.79
C LEU A 201 -3.55 -9.71 -5.11
N PRO A 202 -4.09 -10.72 -5.82
CA PRO A 202 -3.52 -11.21 -7.06
C PRO A 202 -3.68 -10.17 -8.18
N ASN A 203 -2.81 -10.20 -9.18
CA ASN A 203 -2.99 -9.32 -10.34
C ASN A 203 -4.34 -9.64 -11.05
N PRO A 204 -5.15 -8.64 -11.43
CA PRO A 204 -4.89 -7.20 -11.34
C PRO A 204 -5.71 -6.49 -10.22
N ALA A 205 -5.66 -6.96 -8.96
CA ALA A 205 -6.48 -6.47 -7.85
C ALA A 205 -6.47 -4.94 -7.66
N TYR A 206 -5.33 -4.30 -7.93
CA TYR A 206 -5.12 -2.87 -7.81
C TYR A 206 -5.48 -2.08 -9.09
N GLU A 207 -6.06 -2.69 -10.13
CA GLU A 207 -6.27 -1.99 -11.43
C GLU A 207 -7.16 -0.77 -11.32
N ALA A 208 -8.16 -0.82 -10.43
CA ALA A 208 -9.07 0.29 -10.15
C ALA A 208 -8.70 1.09 -8.87
N SER A 209 -7.54 0.79 -8.27
CA SER A 209 -6.99 1.62 -7.20
C SER A 209 -6.41 2.94 -7.74
N SER A 210 -5.99 3.83 -6.84
CA SER A 210 -5.45 5.16 -7.18
C SER A 210 -4.15 5.46 -6.43
N GLY A 211 -3.25 6.20 -7.10
CA GLY A 211 -1.97 6.65 -6.54
C GLY A 211 -0.74 5.95 -7.13
N GLY A 212 -0.93 5.04 -8.09
CA GLY A 212 0.15 4.31 -8.75
C GLY A 212 0.81 3.22 -7.88
N PRO A 213 1.94 2.65 -8.35
CA PRO A 213 2.59 1.48 -7.75
C PRO A 213 3.10 1.73 -6.32
N PHE A 214 3.41 2.97 -6.00
CA PHE A 214 4.07 3.34 -4.74
C PHE A 214 3.09 3.91 -3.70
N HIS A 215 1.80 4.01 -4.04
CA HIS A 215 0.76 4.27 -3.05
C HIS A 215 0.80 3.19 -1.97
N ARG A 216 0.44 3.56 -0.75
CA ARG A 216 0.44 2.68 0.40
C ARG A 216 -0.73 3.02 1.31
N ASP A 217 -1.33 2.03 1.92
CA ASP A 217 -2.51 2.23 2.75
C ASP A 217 -2.57 1.23 3.92
N ILE A 218 -3.57 1.38 4.77
CA ILE A 218 -3.75 0.57 5.98
C ILE A 218 -4.05 -0.88 5.59
N ASN A 219 -3.29 -1.82 6.16
CA ASN A 219 -3.41 -3.26 5.89
C ASN A 219 -3.96 -4.03 7.10
N SER A 220 -3.55 -3.65 8.31
CA SER A 220 -4.02 -4.29 9.54
C SER A 220 -4.02 -3.32 10.72
N ASN A 221 -4.86 -3.61 11.72
CA ASN A 221 -4.88 -2.87 12.99
C ASN A 221 -5.56 -3.67 14.10
N ASN A 222 -4.81 -4.15 15.08
CA ASN A 222 -5.37 -4.66 16.33
C ASN A 222 -5.74 -3.49 17.27
N VAL A 223 -7.05 -3.33 17.50
CA VAL A 223 -7.62 -2.24 18.32
C VAL A 223 -8.00 -2.67 19.74
N GLY A 224 -7.72 -3.92 20.11
CA GLY A 224 -8.11 -4.51 21.39
C GLY A 224 -9.37 -5.36 21.26
N ASP A 225 -10.47 -4.76 20.82
CA ASP A 225 -11.76 -5.47 20.65
C ASP A 225 -11.77 -6.44 19.47
N TYR A 226 -11.06 -6.07 18.39
CA TYR A 226 -10.91 -6.87 17.18
C TYR A 226 -9.55 -6.56 16.52
N THR A 227 -9.11 -7.46 15.65
CA THR A 227 -8.02 -7.19 14.71
C THR A 227 -8.61 -6.97 13.33
N GLY A 228 -8.48 -5.74 12.83
CA GLY A 228 -8.91 -5.38 11.49
C GLY A 228 -7.91 -5.86 10.46
N LEU A 229 -8.37 -6.53 9.41
CA LEU A 229 -7.64 -6.88 8.20
C LEU A 229 -8.30 -6.16 7.02
N TYR A 230 -7.54 -5.43 6.24
CA TYR A 230 -8.10 -4.44 5.31
C TYR A 230 -7.66 -4.69 3.87
N PHE A 231 -8.47 -4.24 2.93
CA PHE A 231 -7.97 -3.83 1.62
C PHE A 231 -8.56 -2.47 1.32
N TYR A 232 -7.74 -1.42 1.39
CA TYR A 232 -8.12 -0.09 0.90
C TYR A 232 -7.92 -0.08 -0.62
N MET A 233 -9.02 -0.20 -1.33
CA MET A 233 -9.05 -0.11 -2.78
C MET A 233 -8.70 1.32 -3.22
N ASN A 234 -9.17 2.34 -2.49
CA ASN A 234 -8.71 3.71 -2.61
C ASN A 234 -8.93 4.47 -1.28
N SER A 235 -8.29 5.64 -1.14
CA SER A 235 -8.49 6.54 0.00
C SER A 235 -7.97 7.95 -0.29
N GLY A 236 -8.28 8.89 0.61
CA GLY A 236 -7.62 10.21 0.69
C GLY A 236 -6.26 10.23 1.40
N HIS A 237 -5.65 9.06 1.67
CA HIS A 237 -4.36 8.97 2.38
C HIS A 237 -3.21 9.23 1.42
N VAL A 238 -2.66 10.45 1.43
CA VAL A 238 -1.59 10.88 0.52
C VAL A 238 -1.93 10.61 -0.96
N GLN A 239 -3.20 10.84 -1.32
CA GLN A 239 -3.71 10.55 -2.66
C GLN A 239 -3.12 11.53 -3.71
N THR A 240 -2.66 10.98 -4.84
CA THR A 240 -2.06 11.75 -5.95
C THR A 240 -2.84 11.63 -7.26
N GLU A 241 -3.82 10.75 -7.33
CA GLU A 241 -4.68 10.53 -8.51
C GLU A 241 -6.16 10.59 -8.14
N SER A 242 -7.02 10.79 -9.15
CA SER A 242 -8.47 10.65 -8.98
C SER A 242 -8.87 9.18 -8.75
N PHE A 243 -9.97 8.97 -8.04
CA PHE A 243 -10.55 7.63 -7.85
C PHE A 243 -11.07 7.04 -9.16
N ARG A 244 -10.77 5.77 -9.39
CA ARG A 244 -11.26 5.02 -10.55
C ARG A 244 -12.52 4.25 -10.17
N GLN A 245 -13.45 4.17 -11.12
CA GLN A 245 -14.69 3.41 -10.97
C GLN A 245 -14.59 2.10 -11.73
N GLY A 246 -15.55 1.20 -11.55
CA GLY A 246 -15.55 -0.14 -12.11
C GLY A 246 -15.24 -1.20 -11.05
N LEU A 247 -14.69 -2.32 -11.49
CA LEU A 247 -14.43 -3.47 -10.62
C LEU A 247 -13.08 -3.31 -9.91
N ASN A 248 -13.12 -3.26 -8.58
CA ASN A 248 -11.95 -3.35 -7.71
C ASN A 248 -11.76 -4.81 -7.27
N GLY A 249 -10.52 -5.31 -7.33
CA GLY A 249 -10.21 -6.73 -7.18
C GLY A 249 -10.15 -7.49 -8.52
N PRO A 250 -10.30 -8.82 -8.52
CA PRO A 250 -10.65 -9.65 -7.36
C PRO A 250 -9.58 -9.67 -6.26
N TYR A 251 -9.99 -9.88 -5.03
CA TYR A 251 -9.14 -10.07 -3.85
C TYR A 251 -9.69 -11.22 -3.00
N ALA A 252 -8.89 -11.79 -2.12
CA ALA A 252 -9.36 -12.89 -1.26
C ALA A 252 -8.88 -12.76 0.17
N ILE A 253 -9.65 -13.29 1.13
CA ILE A 253 -9.14 -13.65 2.45
C ILE A 253 -8.96 -15.16 2.48
N VAL A 254 -7.72 -15.61 2.58
CA VAL A 254 -7.34 -17.02 2.68
C VAL A 254 -7.10 -17.38 4.13
N PHE A 255 -7.76 -18.46 4.59
CA PHE A 255 -7.57 -19.02 5.92
C PHE A 255 -6.65 -20.24 5.83
N SER A 256 -5.52 -20.19 6.54
CA SER A 256 -4.54 -21.29 6.57
C SER A 256 -4.22 -21.72 7.99
N ARG A 257 -3.79 -22.97 8.16
CA ARG A 257 -3.26 -23.47 9.45
C ARG A 257 -1.86 -22.90 9.69
N SER A 258 -0.99 -23.01 8.70
CA SER A 258 0.38 -22.52 8.79
C SER A 258 0.81 -21.90 7.48
N GLY A 259 1.78 -21.00 7.57
CA GLY A 259 2.37 -20.33 6.43
C GLY A 259 1.50 -19.22 5.88
N ILE A 260 2.19 -18.24 5.32
CA ILE A 260 1.60 -17.17 4.54
C ILE A 260 1.31 -17.74 3.14
N PRO A 261 0.07 -17.66 2.64
CA PRO A 261 -0.26 -18.16 1.31
C PRO A 261 0.52 -17.39 0.25
N ALA A 262 1.00 -18.09 -0.78
CA ALA A 262 1.61 -17.42 -1.92
C ALA A 262 0.51 -16.77 -2.77
N VAL A 263 0.73 -15.57 -3.29
CA VAL A 263 -0.24 -14.92 -4.19
C VAL A 263 -0.58 -15.80 -5.40
N SER A 264 0.39 -16.58 -5.90
CA SER A 264 0.21 -17.51 -7.01
C SER A 264 -0.68 -18.72 -6.69
N SER A 265 -1.00 -18.98 -5.41
CA SER A 265 -1.93 -20.06 -5.04
C SER A 265 -3.39 -19.63 -5.07
N VAL A 266 -3.68 -18.36 -5.34
CA VAL A 266 -5.04 -17.81 -5.40
C VAL A 266 -5.40 -17.51 -6.86
N ASP A 267 -6.09 -18.46 -7.49
CA ASP A 267 -6.62 -18.30 -8.84
C ASP A 267 -8.00 -17.62 -8.79
N THR A 268 -8.13 -16.49 -9.49
CA THR A 268 -9.38 -15.72 -9.58
C THR A 268 -9.95 -15.68 -10.99
N SER A 269 -9.43 -16.50 -11.92
CA SER A 269 -9.89 -16.57 -13.31
C SER A 269 -11.36 -17.01 -13.44
N PHE A 270 -11.84 -17.83 -12.49
CA PHE A 270 -13.23 -18.31 -12.42
C PHE A 270 -14.27 -17.18 -12.27
N PHE A 271 -13.85 -15.95 -11.93
CA PHE A 271 -14.76 -14.80 -11.92
C PHE A 271 -15.41 -14.55 -13.29
N SER A 272 -14.80 -15.04 -14.38
CA SER A 272 -15.39 -15.05 -15.73
C SER A 272 -16.66 -15.90 -15.85
N ASP A 273 -16.77 -16.96 -15.05
CA ASP A 273 -17.85 -17.96 -15.17
C ASP A 273 -19.03 -17.70 -14.23
N ILE A 274 -18.89 -16.73 -13.32
CA ILE A 274 -19.87 -16.47 -12.25
C ILE A 274 -20.57 -15.11 -12.36
N GLN A 275 -20.50 -14.46 -13.53
CA GLN A 275 -21.24 -13.23 -13.84
C GLN A 275 -20.95 -12.06 -12.87
N VAL A 276 -19.68 -11.72 -12.67
CA VAL A 276 -19.27 -10.52 -11.90
C VAL A 276 -19.27 -9.28 -12.79
N THR A 277 -20.04 -8.26 -12.41
CA THR A 277 -20.14 -7.00 -13.18
C THR A 277 -18.77 -6.34 -13.31
N GLY A 278 -18.43 -5.93 -14.53
CA GLY A 278 -17.17 -5.25 -14.81
C GLY A 278 -15.95 -6.17 -14.84
N TYR A 279 -16.07 -7.46 -14.52
CA TYR A 279 -14.95 -8.40 -14.66
C TYR A 279 -14.56 -8.55 -16.14
N MET A 280 -13.26 -8.58 -16.40
CA MET A 280 -12.71 -8.83 -17.73
C MET A 280 -11.69 -9.96 -17.62
N ALA A 281 -11.99 -11.08 -18.27
CA ALA A 281 -11.10 -12.23 -18.35
C ALA A 281 -9.81 -11.89 -19.14
N ASP A 282 -8.78 -12.72 -19.02
CA ASP A 282 -7.49 -12.53 -19.72
C ASP A 282 -7.65 -12.44 -21.25
N SER A 283 -8.60 -13.19 -21.82
CA SER A 283 -8.92 -13.18 -23.25
C SER A 283 -9.41 -11.82 -23.76
N GLY A 284 -9.98 -10.98 -22.89
CA GLY A 284 -10.40 -9.61 -23.21
C GLY A 284 -9.29 -8.57 -23.01
N ARG A 285 -8.10 -8.99 -22.56
CA ARG A 285 -6.99 -8.12 -22.18
C ARG A 285 -5.85 -8.18 -23.18
N GLY A 286 -5.04 -7.14 -23.21
CA GLY A 286 -3.77 -7.08 -23.93
C GLY A 286 -2.59 -6.95 -22.97
N ARG A 287 -1.39 -6.87 -23.51
CA ARG A 287 -0.14 -6.65 -22.74
C ARG A 287 0.75 -5.64 -23.44
N VAL A 288 1.74 -5.12 -22.71
CA VAL A 288 2.85 -4.34 -23.25
C VAL A 288 4.15 -5.02 -22.83
N SER A 289 5.05 -5.27 -23.78
CA SER A 289 6.39 -5.80 -23.54
C SER A 289 7.45 -4.95 -24.22
N GLY A 290 8.63 -4.90 -23.63
CA GLY A 290 9.75 -4.15 -24.18
C GLY A 290 10.94 -4.13 -23.23
N THR A 291 11.84 -3.20 -23.48
CA THR A 291 13.04 -2.97 -22.68
C THR A 291 13.07 -1.54 -22.15
N ALA A 292 13.28 -1.42 -20.86
CA ALA A 292 13.60 -0.19 -20.14
C ALA A 292 15.12 0.01 -20.11
N SER A 293 15.63 1.21 -20.43
CA SER A 293 17.08 1.47 -20.48
C SER A 293 17.48 2.78 -19.81
N GLY A 294 18.78 2.93 -19.50
CA GLY A 294 19.32 4.15 -18.90
C GLY A 294 19.08 4.28 -17.39
N ILE A 295 18.75 3.16 -16.72
CA ILE A 295 18.63 3.08 -15.26
C ILE A 295 19.92 2.49 -14.70
N GLY A 296 20.50 3.13 -13.68
CA GLY A 296 21.67 2.60 -12.99
C GLY A 296 21.36 1.29 -12.27
N SER A 297 22.31 0.35 -12.24
CA SER A 297 22.12 -0.99 -11.63
C SER A 297 21.84 -0.97 -10.12
N SER A 298 22.10 0.15 -9.45
CA SER A 298 21.77 0.37 -8.03
C SER A 298 20.28 0.69 -7.80
N PHE A 299 19.50 0.95 -8.85
CA PHE A 299 18.09 1.31 -8.75
C PHE A 299 17.18 0.19 -9.24
N GLN A 300 16.03 0.01 -8.59
CA GLN A 300 14.97 -0.83 -9.14
C GLN A 300 14.42 -0.17 -10.40
N THR A 301 14.16 -0.94 -11.46
CA THR A 301 13.50 -0.41 -12.66
C THR A 301 12.02 -0.73 -12.60
N VAL A 302 11.17 0.29 -12.54
CA VAL A 302 9.70 0.14 -12.48
C VAL A 302 9.07 0.75 -13.71
N VAL A 303 8.16 0.00 -14.34
CA VAL A 303 7.33 0.49 -15.44
C VAL A 303 5.88 0.52 -14.98
N HIS A 304 5.22 1.64 -15.18
CA HIS A 304 3.85 1.91 -14.76
C HIS A 304 3.02 2.35 -15.97
N TRP A 305 1.79 1.88 -16.05
CA TRP A 305 0.81 2.29 -17.03
C TRP A 305 -0.45 2.77 -16.34
N TYR A 306 -0.95 3.94 -16.71
CA TYR A 306 -2.23 4.41 -16.17
C TYR A 306 -3.03 5.21 -17.19
N ASN A 307 -4.33 5.22 -17.00
CA ASN A 307 -5.25 6.19 -17.58
C ASN A 307 -6.32 6.55 -16.54
N THR A 308 -7.39 7.22 -16.96
CA THR A 308 -8.49 7.64 -16.08
C THR A 308 -9.24 6.48 -15.44
N ASN A 309 -9.15 5.27 -16.01
CA ASN A 309 -9.99 4.14 -15.63
C ASN A 309 -9.19 3.00 -14.98
N ASN A 310 -7.90 2.84 -15.32
CA ASN A 310 -7.09 1.73 -14.81
C ASN A 310 -5.62 2.11 -14.59
N GLN A 311 -4.94 1.37 -13.72
CA GLN A 311 -3.49 1.42 -13.49
C GLN A 311 -2.86 0.02 -13.44
N TYR A 312 -1.60 -0.11 -13.86
CA TYR A 312 -0.84 -1.36 -13.90
C TYR A 312 0.65 -1.09 -13.74
N TRP A 313 1.41 -2.03 -13.19
CA TRP A 313 2.86 -1.87 -13.07
C TRP A 313 3.59 -3.20 -13.13
N THR A 314 4.91 -3.13 -13.33
CA THR A 314 5.80 -4.27 -13.21
C THR A 314 7.22 -3.82 -12.90
N TYR A 315 7.99 -4.68 -12.24
CA TYR A 315 9.44 -4.56 -12.21
C TYR A 315 10.03 -5.04 -13.53
N ALA A 316 10.95 -4.28 -14.12
CA ALA A 316 11.79 -4.79 -15.18
C ALA A 316 12.92 -5.63 -14.58
N ASN A 317 13.41 -6.63 -15.33
CA ASN A 317 14.56 -7.41 -14.89
C ASN A 317 15.87 -6.58 -14.96
N SER A 318 16.99 -7.17 -14.54
CA SER A 318 18.29 -6.48 -14.54
C SER A 318 18.79 -6.05 -15.93
N GLY A 319 18.29 -6.68 -17.00
CA GLY A 319 18.53 -6.28 -18.39
C GLY A 319 17.51 -5.27 -18.93
N GLY A 320 16.58 -4.81 -18.09
CA GLY A 320 15.53 -3.87 -18.45
C GLY A 320 14.32 -4.48 -19.14
N SER A 321 14.30 -5.79 -19.42
CA SER A 321 13.15 -6.42 -20.06
C SER A 321 11.96 -6.46 -19.10
N PHE A 322 10.78 -6.15 -19.62
CA PHE A 322 9.53 -6.19 -18.87
C PHE A 322 8.38 -6.72 -19.72
N THR A 323 7.35 -7.21 -19.02
CA THR A 323 6.02 -7.46 -19.57
C THR A 323 5.00 -7.00 -18.55
N SER A 324 4.02 -6.21 -18.98
CA SER A 324 2.94 -5.74 -18.13
C SER A 324 2.08 -6.90 -17.62
N PRO A 325 1.33 -6.71 -16.52
CA PRO A 325 0.15 -7.52 -16.24
C PRO A 325 -0.84 -7.52 -17.42
N PRO A 326 -1.88 -8.38 -17.40
CA PRO A 326 -2.99 -8.30 -18.34
C PRO A 326 -3.77 -6.98 -18.19
N MET A 327 -3.70 -6.14 -19.22
CA MET A 327 -4.27 -4.79 -19.20
C MET A 327 -5.59 -4.75 -19.97
N ARG A 328 -6.57 -3.98 -19.47
CA ARG A 328 -7.76 -3.66 -20.27
C ARG A 328 -7.37 -2.88 -21.53
N PRO A 329 -8.02 -3.11 -22.68
CA PRO A 329 -7.74 -2.34 -23.89
C PRO A 329 -7.92 -0.83 -23.67
N GLY A 330 -7.08 -0.03 -24.32
CA GLY A 330 -7.10 1.42 -24.19
C GLY A 330 -5.73 2.06 -24.40
N THR A 331 -5.68 3.38 -24.34
CA THR A 331 -4.42 4.14 -24.36
C THR A 331 -4.01 4.46 -22.92
N TYR A 332 -2.73 4.27 -22.65
CA TYR A 332 -2.12 4.47 -21.34
C TYR A 332 -0.95 5.42 -21.43
N THR A 333 -0.84 6.29 -20.42
CA THR A 333 0.44 6.91 -20.08
C THR A 333 1.34 5.83 -19.52
N MET A 334 2.55 5.69 -20.07
CA MET A 334 3.57 4.73 -19.68
C MET A 334 4.75 5.48 -19.05
N VAL A 335 5.06 5.21 -17.80
CA VAL A 335 6.09 5.89 -17.01
C VAL A 335 7.20 4.93 -16.65
N LEU A 336 8.44 5.41 -16.75
CA LEU A 336 9.63 4.73 -16.26
C LEU A 336 10.13 5.42 -15.00
N TYR A 337 10.37 4.63 -13.96
CA TYR A 337 10.98 5.08 -12.72
C TYR A 337 12.32 4.39 -12.49
N GLN A 338 13.29 5.15 -11.96
CA GLN A 338 14.40 4.58 -11.21
C GLN A 338 13.99 4.58 -9.73
N THR A 339 13.78 3.40 -9.18
CA THR A 339 13.08 3.17 -7.92
C THR A 339 11.71 3.85 -7.95
N GLU A 340 11.55 5.05 -7.39
CA GLU A 340 10.30 5.85 -7.41
C GLU A 340 10.46 7.23 -8.06
N PHE A 341 11.66 7.56 -8.54
CA PHE A 341 11.91 8.81 -9.25
C PHE A 341 11.52 8.67 -10.72
N LYS A 342 10.57 9.47 -11.19
CA LYS A 342 10.10 9.47 -12.58
C LYS A 342 11.22 9.99 -13.49
N VAL A 343 11.65 9.17 -14.45
CA VAL A 343 12.74 9.51 -15.38
C VAL A 343 12.33 9.58 -16.84
N ALA A 344 11.19 8.99 -17.21
CA ALA A 344 10.62 9.14 -18.54
C ALA A 344 9.12 8.87 -18.55
N GLU A 345 8.44 9.37 -19.58
CA GLU A 345 7.02 9.13 -19.83
C GLU A 345 6.76 9.11 -21.33
N THR A 346 5.84 8.25 -21.76
CA THR A 346 5.35 8.14 -23.14
C THR A 346 3.91 7.63 -23.13
N THR A 347 3.36 7.31 -24.30
CA THR A 347 2.04 6.68 -24.43
C THR A 347 2.14 5.35 -25.18
N VAL A 348 1.21 4.45 -24.87
CA VAL A 348 1.07 3.15 -25.54
C VAL A 348 -0.40 2.74 -25.62
N ALA A 349 -0.79 2.12 -26.73
CA ALA A 349 -2.11 1.55 -26.92
C ALA A 349 -2.07 0.04 -26.65
N VAL A 350 -3.09 -0.46 -25.96
CA VAL A 350 -3.30 -1.88 -25.66
C VAL A 350 -4.55 -2.35 -26.38
N THR A 351 -4.43 -3.49 -27.07
CA THR A 351 -5.54 -4.15 -27.77
C THR A 351 -5.70 -5.57 -27.22
N ALA A 352 -6.96 -6.01 -27.04
CA ALA A 352 -7.28 -7.35 -26.54
C ALA A 352 -6.61 -8.45 -27.37
N GLY A 353 -6.13 -9.50 -26.70
CA GLY A 353 -5.51 -10.67 -27.35
C GLY A 353 -4.14 -10.41 -27.97
N SER A 354 -3.54 -9.23 -27.76
CA SER A 354 -2.25 -8.85 -28.35
C SER A 354 -1.26 -8.31 -27.31
N THR A 355 0.03 -8.41 -27.63
CA THR A 355 1.11 -7.79 -26.88
C THR A 355 1.71 -6.66 -27.71
N ALA A 356 1.53 -5.42 -27.27
CA ALA A 356 2.19 -4.28 -27.89
C ALA A 356 3.68 -4.27 -27.54
N SER A 357 4.54 -4.03 -28.54
CA SER A 357 5.98 -3.83 -28.30
C SER A 357 6.27 -2.33 -28.08
N LYS A 358 6.80 -1.97 -26.92
CA LYS A 358 7.13 -0.58 -26.59
C LYS A 358 8.33 -0.52 -25.64
N ASN A 359 9.44 0.05 -26.10
CA ASN A 359 10.59 0.35 -25.26
C ASN A 359 10.44 1.73 -24.58
N ILE A 360 11.16 1.95 -23.50
CA ILE A 360 11.23 3.25 -22.80
C ILE A 360 12.65 3.47 -22.26
N ALA A 361 13.18 4.68 -22.33
CA ALA A 361 14.52 4.99 -21.86
C ALA A 361 14.49 6.19 -20.91
N SER A 362 15.35 6.17 -19.88
CA SER A 362 15.55 7.31 -18.97
C SER A 362 15.91 8.57 -19.76
N GLY A 363 15.21 9.67 -19.46
CA GLY A 363 15.52 11.00 -19.98
C GLY A 363 16.51 11.79 -19.12
N VAL A 364 17.06 11.18 -18.06
CA VAL A 364 18.01 11.86 -17.17
C VAL A 364 19.31 12.14 -17.92
N THR A 365 19.63 13.42 -18.06
CA THR A 365 20.89 13.87 -18.68
C THR A 365 22.01 13.95 -17.66
N ALA A 366 23.23 13.60 -18.07
CA ALA A 366 24.42 13.80 -17.25
C ALA A 366 24.62 15.29 -16.90
N ARG A 367 25.07 15.56 -15.68
CA ARG A 367 25.40 16.90 -15.17
C ARG A 367 26.84 16.93 -14.72
N LYS A 368 27.47 18.10 -14.74
CA LYS A 368 28.77 18.31 -14.10
C LYS A 368 28.56 18.50 -12.60
N THR A 369 28.29 17.40 -11.91
CA THR A 369 28.01 17.39 -10.48
C THR A 369 29.26 17.73 -9.67
N ILE A 370 29.12 18.68 -8.75
CA ILE A 370 30.14 19.00 -7.75
C ILE A 370 30.02 18.01 -6.59
N TRP A 371 28.79 17.82 -6.08
CA TRP A 371 28.46 16.82 -5.07
C TRP A 371 26.96 16.49 -5.10
N THR A 372 26.63 15.31 -4.59
CA THR A 372 25.25 14.84 -4.36
C THR A 372 25.14 14.31 -2.93
N ILE A 373 24.03 14.61 -2.29
CA ILE A 373 23.62 14.10 -0.98
C ILE A 373 22.34 13.27 -1.22
N GLY A 374 22.39 11.99 -0.87
CA GLY A 374 21.32 11.03 -1.20
C GLY A 374 21.42 10.49 -2.62
N SER A 375 20.33 9.88 -3.08
CA SER A 375 20.19 9.29 -4.41
C SER A 375 18.89 9.77 -5.04
N TRP A 376 18.88 10.02 -6.34
CA TRP A 376 17.65 10.40 -7.07
C TRP A 376 16.71 9.21 -7.25
N ASP A 377 16.22 8.61 -6.16
CA ASP A 377 15.43 7.38 -6.19
C ASP A 377 13.97 7.59 -5.79
N GLY A 378 13.58 8.84 -5.49
CA GLY A 378 12.21 9.21 -5.14
C GLY A 378 11.85 8.80 -3.72
N GLN A 379 12.84 8.53 -2.87
CA GLN A 379 12.66 8.08 -1.49
C GLN A 379 13.60 8.85 -0.55
N PRO A 380 13.26 8.94 0.75
CA PRO A 380 14.20 9.46 1.77
C PRO A 380 15.29 8.45 2.17
N THR A 381 15.53 7.41 1.36
CA THR A 381 16.29 6.22 1.77
C THR A 381 17.72 6.58 2.21
N GLY A 382 18.10 6.12 3.40
CA GLY A 382 19.43 6.35 3.98
C GLY A 382 19.60 7.66 4.74
N PHE A 383 18.64 8.60 4.65
CA PHE A 383 18.61 9.77 5.53
C PHE A 383 18.26 9.40 6.97
N LEU A 384 18.59 10.28 7.91
CA LEU A 384 18.26 10.16 9.32
C LEU A 384 16.75 9.93 9.51
N ASN A 385 16.41 8.91 10.29
CA ASN A 385 15.05 8.48 10.65
C ASN A 385 14.20 7.88 9.51
N ALA A 386 14.70 7.81 8.27
CA ALA A 386 13.98 7.18 7.17
C ALA A 386 13.71 5.68 7.41
N ASP A 387 14.64 5.00 8.08
CA ASP A 387 14.54 3.60 8.51
C ASP A 387 13.39 3.35 9.51
N LYS A 388 13.00 4.39 10.26
CA LYS A 388 12.01 4.30 11.36
C LYS A 388 10.65 4.86 10.97
N GLN A 389 10.62 5.93 10.18
CA GLN A 389 9.40 6.71 9.93
C GLN A 389 8.25 5.88 9.35
N LEU A 390 8.56 4.82 8.59
CA LEU A 390 7.55 3.91 8.06
C LEU A 390 6.76 3.14 9.14
N ARG A 391 7.32 3.03 10.35
CA ARG A 391 6.83 2.13 11.40
C ARG A 391 6.63 2.80 12.76
N MET A 392 6.90 4.09 12.88
CA MET A 392 6.65 4.87 14.10
C MET A 392 6.53 6.36 13.82
N HIS A 393 5.93 7.10 14.75
CA HIS A 393 5.69 8.53 14.64
C HIS A 393 7.01 9.32 14.76
N PRO A 394 7.17 10.49 14.10
CA PRO A 394 8.34 11.35 14.29
C PRO A 394 8.63 11.78 15.74
N SER A 395 7.63 11.75 16.62
CA SER A 395 7.80 12.03 18.07
C SER A 395 8.21 10.82 18.90
N ASP A 396 8.35 9.64 18.31
CA ASP A 396 8.72 8.44 19.03
C ASP A 396 10.11 8.60 19.67
N LYS A 397 10.29 8.15 20.91
CA LYS A 397 11.56 8.28 21.64
C LYS A 397 12.71 7.50 21.00
N ARG A 398 12.39 6.55 20.10
CA ARG A 398 13.38 5.78 19.34
C ARG A 398 13.87 6.51 18.09
N MET A 399 13.24 7.63 17.70
CA MET A 399 13.77 8.51 16.67
C MET A 399 15.07 9.16 17.15
N SER A 400 16.05 9.28 16.27
CA SER A 400 17.21 10.13 16.52
C SER A 400 16.79 11.60 16.49
N SER A 401 17.57 12.47 17.15
CA SER A 401 17.28 13.91 17.21
C SER A 401 17.16 14.53 15.80
N TRP A 402 16.02 15.16 15.53
CA TRP A 402 15.70 15.72 14.23
C TRP A 402 16.55 16.93 13.81
N GLY A 403 17.19 17.61 14.75
CA GLY A 403 18.05 18.78 14.49
C GLY A 403 17.69 20.03 15.29
N PRO A 404 18.08 21.23 14.80
CA PRO A 404 18.75 21.48 13.50
C PRO A 404 20.09 20.76 13.32
N LEU A 405 20.41 20.36 12.09
CA LEU A 405 21.61 19.56 11.76
C LEU A 405 22.55 20.29 10.79
N THR A 406 23.83 19.95 10.85
CA THR A 406 24.86 20.38 9.89
C THR A 406 25.49 19.17 9.22
N TYR A 407 25.40 19.12 7.90
CA TYR A 407 26.07 18.12 7.06
C TYR A 407 27.31 18.75 6.41
N THR A 408 28.48 18.12 6.57
CA THR A 408 29.72 18.53 5.90
C THR A 408 30.03 17.56 4.76
N VAL A 409 29.97 18.06 3.52
CA VAL A 409 30.25 17.28 2.31
C VAL A 409 31.67 16.69 2.39
N GLY A 410 31.78 15.38 2.19
CA GLY A 410 33.03 14.65 2.27
C GLY A 410 33.42 14.15 3.68
N THR A 411 32.62 14.43 4.72
CA THR A 411 32.89 13.97 6.09
C THR A 411 31.67 13.41 6.81
N SER A 412 30.52 14.09 6.73
CA SER A 412 29.28 13.63 7.34
C SER A 412 28.71 12.39 6.65
N LYS A 413 28.01 11.57 7.42
CA LYS A 413 27.29 10.39 6.91
C LYS A 413 25.91 10.81 6.40
N LEU A 414 25.32 10.01 5.51
CA LEU A 414 23.97 10.29 5.01
C LEU A 414 22.92 10.34 6.14
N THR A 415 23.15 9.58 7.21
CA THR A 415 22.37 9.62 8.45
C THR A 415 22.56 10.91 9.26
N ASP A 416 23.35 11.89 8.81
CA ASP A 416 23.43 13.24 9.42
C ASP A 416 22.55 14.24 8.66
N VAL A 417 21.82 13.78 7.64
CA VAL A 417 20.84 14.56 6.87
C VAL A 417 19.46 14.15 7.36
N PRO A 418 18.62 15.08 7.86
CA PRO A 418 17.26 14.74 8.30
C PRO A 418 16.43 14.30 7.10
N MET A 419 15.68 13.19 7.19
CA MET A 419 14.81 12.78 6.08
C MET A 419 13.74 13.81 5.73
N ALA A 420 13.37 14.68 6.68
CA ALA A 420 12.34 15.69 6.53
C ALA A 420 12.72 16.97 7.29
N LEU A 421 12.30 18.10 6.75
CA LEU A 421 12.43 19.40 7.40
C LEU A 421 11.05 19.93 7.78
N PHE A 422 10.90 20.35 9.03
CA PHE A 422 9.69 20.88 9.62
C PHE A 422 9.93 22.32 10.06
N LYS A 423 9.08 23.24 9.59
CA LYS A 423 9.17 24.67 9.90
C LYS A 423 9.11 24.92 11.40
N GLY A 424 10.15 25.52 11.96
CA GLY A 424 10.26 25.86 13.38
C GLY A 424 10.56 24.69 14.31
N VAL A 425 10.89 23.51 13.79
CA VAL A 425 11.27 22.34 14.60
C VAL A 425 12.73 21.98 14.39
N ASN A 426 13.14 21.72 13.14
CA ASN A 426 14.51 21.35 12.82
C ASN A 426 15.10 22.12 11.62
N ASP A 427 14.39 23.12 11.11
CA ASP A 427 14.97 24.05 10.14
C ASP A 427 15.72 25.21 10.85
N PRO A 428 16.78 25.77 10.23
CA PRO A 428 17.37 25.38 8.95
C PRO A 428 18.24 24.12 9.03
N PHE A 429 18.28 23.36 7.92
CA PHE A 429 19.36 22.40 7.68
C PHE A 429 20.55 23.08 7.03
N THR A 430 21.75 22.82 7.55
CA THR A 430 22.99 23.47 7.08
C THR A 430 23.87 22.49 6.33
N ILE A 431 24.34 22.87 5.15
CA ILE A 431 25.32 22.12 4.35
C ILE A 431 26.60 22.94 4.25
N LYS A 432 27.72 22.36 4.70
CA LYS A 432 29.06 22.92 4.56
C LYS A 432 29.85 22.14 3.52
N PHE A 433 30.57 22.85 2.66
CA PHE A 433 31.36 22.24 1.60
C PHE A 433 32.52 23.14 1.17
N THR A 434 33.55 22.54 0.59
CA THR A 434 34.72 23.26 0.09
C THR A 434 34.78 23.16 -1.43
N LEU A 435 35.08 24.26 -2.11
CA LEU A 435 35.23 24.30 -3.56
C LEU A 435 36.66 24.67 -3.97
N SER A 436 37.11 24.08 -5.08
CA SER A 436 38.25 24.62 -5.83
C SER A 436 37.86 25.91 -6.56
N ALA A 437 38.84 26.69 -7.00
CA ALA A 437 38.60 27.89 -7.82
C ALA A 437 37.81 27.57 -9.11
N ALA A 438 38.03 26.41 -9.72
CA ALA A 438 37.32 25.97 -10.92
C ALA A 438 35.82 25.65 -10.69
N GLN A 439 35.43 25.39 -9.43
CA GLN A 439 34.04 25.09 -9.05
C GLN A 439 33.28 26.31 -8.53
N ALA A 440 33.96 27.44 -8.27
CA ALA A 440 33.37 28.67 -7.72
C ALA A 440 32.62 29.54 -8.77
N GLY A 441 32.19 28.93 -9.88
CA GLY A 441 31.42 29.60 -10.94
C GLY A 441 29.93 29.70 -10.63
N ALA A 442 29.14 30.05 -11.65
CA ALA A 442 27.69 29.85 -11.59
C ALA A 442 27.36 28.36 -11.41
N ALA A 443 26.28 28.07 -10.70
CA ALA A 443 25.86 26.70 -10.41
C ALA A 443 24.33 26.61 -10.28
N THR A 444 23.82 25.38 -10.18
CA THR A 444 22.44 25.09 -9.78
C THR A 444 22.48 24.21 -8.53
N LEU A 445 21.81 24.67 -7.46
CA LEU A 445 21.45 23.83 -6.33
C LEU A 445 20.07 23.23 -6.62
N ARG A 446 20.02 21.91 -6.74
CA ARG A 446 18.79 21.16 -6.96
C ARG A 446 18.40 20.44 -5.68
N ILE A 447 17.18 20.66 -5.21
CA ILE A 447 16.61 20.01 -4.03
C ILE A 447 15.41 19.18 -4.48
N GLY A 448 15.56 17.86 -4.43
CA GLY A 448 14.50 16.90 -4.66
C GLY A 448 13.74 16.64 -3.36
N THR A 449 12.41 16.58 -3.47
CA THR A 449 11.53 16.18 -2.39
C THR A 449 10.65 15.02 -2.83
N THR A 450 10.05 14.31 -1.88
CA THR A 450 9.13 13.20 -2.16
C THR A 450 7.69 13.56 -1.84
N LEU A 451 7.46 14.25 -0.71
CA LEU A 451 6.15 14.67 -0.22
C LEU A 451 6.25 15.98 0.54
N ALA A 452 5.28 16.88 0.30
CA ALA A 452 5.05 18.10 1.07
C ALA A 452 3.78 18.02 1.91
N PHE A 453 3.80 18.65 3.09
CA PHE A 453 2.63 18.85 3.94
C PHE A 453 2.42 20.34 4.23
N ALA A 454 1.15 20.78 4.22
CA ALA A 454 0.77 22.18 4.36
C ALA A 454 1.59 23.11 3.43
N SER A 455 1.79 22.66 2.18
CA SER A 455 2.60 23.34 1.14
C SER A 455 4.00 23.77 1.60
N GLY A 456 4.61 23.01 2.51
CA GLY A 456 6.02 23.19 2.89
C GLY A 456 6.92 22.98 1.67
N ARG A 457 7.84 23.91 1.43
CA ARG A 457 8.83 23.82 0.35
C ARG A 457 10.15 24.47 0.75
N PRO A 458 11.29 24.09 0.15
CA PRO A 458 12.60 24.61 0.52
C PRO A 458 12.79 26.06 0.09
N GLN A 459 13.39 26.87 0.96
CA GLN A 459 14.06 28.12 0.57
C GLN A 459 15.54 28.04 0.95
N ALA A 460 16.43 28.36 0.02
CA ALA A 460 17.87 28.26 0.24
C ALA A 460 18.52 29.64 0.40
N LYS A 461 19.51 29.70 1.29
CA LYS A 461 20.50 30.79 1.35
C LYS A 461 21.90 30.21 1.18
N ILE A 462 22.63 30.72 0.20
CA ILE A 462 23.96 30.26 -0.22
C ILE A 462 24.95 31.39 0.06
N ASN A 463 25.83 31.20 1.05
CA ASN A 463 26.67 32.27 1.59
C ASN A 463 25.81 33.51 1.95
N SER A 464 26.05 34.65 1.30
CA SER A 464 25.25 35.88 1.47
C SER A 464 24.03 35.96 0.54
N TYR A 465 23.94 35.13 -0.50
CA TYR A 465 22.84 35.13 -1.46
C TYR A 465 21.61 34.42 -0.90
N SER A 466 20.48 35.12 -0.83
CA SER A 466 19.20 34.55 -0.41
C SER A 466 18.35 34.29 -1.65
N ALA A 467 18.05 33.02 -1.94
CA ALA A 467 17.22 32.66 -3.08
C ALA A 467 15.75 33.06 -2.84
N ALA A 468 15.06 33.40 -3.92
CA ALA A 468 13.61 33.62 -3.88
C ALA A 468 12.89 32.35 -3.37
N ALA A 469 11.85 32.55 -2.57
CA ALA A 469 11.00 31.45 -2.12
C ALA A 469 10.26 30.85 -3.34
N PRO A 470 10.28 29.52 -3.54
CA PRO A 470 9.49 28.89 -4.59
C PRO A 470 7.98 29.09 -4.36
N ALA A 471 7.22 28.98 -5.45
CA ALA A 471 5.77 28.90 -5.39
C ALA A 471 5.33 27.73 -4.49
N ALA A 472 4.13 27.82 -3.92
CA ALA A 472 3.57 26.73 -3.12
C ALA A 472 3.39 25.48 -4.00
N SER A 473 3.77 24.32 -3.45
CA SER A 473 3.49 23.03 -4.09
C SER A 473 1.98 22.74 -4.12
N VAL A 474 1.58 21.87 -5.04
CA VAL A 474 0.21 21.38 -5.12
C VAL A 474 -0.13 20.71 -3.79
N LYS A 475 -1.25 21.13 -3.19
CA LYS A 475 -1.67 20.62 -1.89
C LYS A 475 -2.17 19.18 -2.05
N ILE A 476 -1.55 18.24 -1.35
CA ILE A 476 -2.15 16.97 -0.98
C ILE A 476 -2.82 17.20 0.38
N ASP A 477 -4.16 17.14 0.44
CA ASP A 477 -4.91 17.41 1.67
C ASP A 477 -4.92 16.21 2.61
N SER A 478 -3.73 15.82 3.07
CA SER A 478 -3.53 14.62 3.86
C SER A 478 -2.28 14.75 4.72
N ARG A 479 -2.34 14.24 5.95
CA ARG A 479 -1.11 13.94 6.71
C ARG A 479 -0.36 12.80 6.02
N GLY A 480 0.97 12.79 6.10
CA GLY A 480 1.78 11.71 5.50
C GLY A 480 3.00 11.34 6.34
N VAL A 481 3.92 12.29 6.57
CA VAL A 481 5.15 12.04 7.33
C VAL A 481 4.90 11.54 8.77
N THR A 482 3.78 11.91 9.38
CA THR A 482 3.37 11.44 10.72
C THR A 482 2.63 10.10 10.70
N ARG A 483 2.36 9.55 9.51
CA ARG A 483 1.58 8.31 9.28
C ARG A 483 2.32 7.32 8.38
N GLY A 484 3.65 7.30 8.44
CA GLY A 484 4.46 6.31 7.72
C GLY A 484 4.40 6.39 6.21
N ALA A 485 4.10 7.56 5.63
CA ALA A 485 4.08 7.77 4.19
C ALA A 485 5.08 8.84 3.74
N TYR A 486 5.60 8.68 2.52
CA TYR A 486 6.52 9.62 1.87
C TYR A 486 6.25 9.87 0.39
N ARG A 487 5.33 9.12 -0.24
CA ARG A 487 5.09 9.20 -1.68
C ARG A 487 4.08 10.31 -2.02
N GLY A 488 4.58 11.48 -2.40
CA GLY A 488 3.79 12.60 -2.91
C GLY A 488 4.03 12.85 -4.41
N PHE A 489 3.93 14.11 -4.82
CA PHE A 489 4.18 14.52 -6.22
C PHE A 489 5.67 14.54 -6.60
N GLY A 490 6.58 14.52 -5.61
CA GLY A 490 8.02 14.43 -5.86
C GLY A 490 8.61 15.71 -6.44
N GLU A 491 8.23 16.87 -5.89
CA GLU A 491 8.64 18.17 -6.42
C GLU A 491 10.16 18.35 -6.38
N VAL A 492 10.72 18.92 -7.45
CA VAL A 492 12.15 19.24 -7.59
C VAL A 492 12.33 20.74 -7.75
N TYR A 493 13.19 21.32 -6.92
CA TYR A 493 13.44 22.76 -6.86
C TYR A 493 14.85 23.07 -7.35
N ASP A 494 14.97 23.70 -8.52
CA ASP A 494 16.24 24.18 -9.09
C ASP A 494 16.47 25.65 -8.73
N ILE A 495 17.51 25.91 -7.94
CA ILE A 495 17.92 27.24 -7.50
C ILE A 495 19.17 27.63 -8.29
N LYS A 496 19.04 28.63 -9.16
CA LYS A 496 20.16 29.20 -9.89
C LYS A 496 21.02 30.06 -8.96
N ILE A 497 22.31 29.75 -8.92
CA ILE A 497 23.31 30.45 -8.12
C ILE A 497 24.15 31.32 -9.07
N PRO A 498 24.09 32.66 -8.95
CA PRO A 498 24.89 33.55 -9.78
C PRO A 498 26.39 33.36 -9.58
N ALA A 499 27.18 33.57 -10.63
CA ALA A 499 28.63 33.63 -10.52
C ALA A 499 29.07 34.67 -9.47
N GLY A 500 30.13 34.36 -8.72
CA GLY A 500 30.60 35.20 -7.60
C GLY A 500 29.87 34.99 -6.28
N THR A 501 28.79 34.19 -6.25
CA THR A 501 28.14 33.78 -4.99
C THR A 501 28.93 32.70 -4.27
N LEU A 502 29.39 31.70 -5.02
CA LEU A 502 30.27 30.64 -4.53
C LEU A 502 31.72 31.14 -4.51
N VAL A 503 32.48 30.73 -3.50
CA VAL A 503 33.89 31.12 -3.34
C VAL A 503 34.79 29.89 -3.36
N ALA A 504 36.05 30.05 -3.77
CA ALA A 504 37.06 29.03 -3.52
C ALA A 504 37.26 28.88 -2.01
N GLY A 505 37.38 27.66 -1.51
CA GLY A 505 37.39 27.37 -0.08
C GLY A 505 35.99 27.08 0.47
N ALA A 506 35.74 27.46 1.73
CA ALA A 506 34.54 27.10 2.46
C ALA A 506 33.29 27.85 2.00
N ASN A 507 32.21 27.13 1.77
CA ASN A 507 30.89 27.64 1.43
C ASN A 507 29.84 27.04 2.38
N THR A 508 28.72 27.75 2.54
CA THR A 508 27.59 27.30 3.35
C THR A 508 26.29 27.47 2.58
N ILE A 509 25.46 26.41 2.58
CA ILE A 509 24.06 26.46 2.17
C ILE A 509 23.22 26.24 3.42
N THR A 510 22.15 27.02 3.59
CA THR A 510 21.09 26.77 4.58
C THR A 510 19.77 26.57 3.86
N ILE A 511 19.02 25.54 4.24
CA ILE A 511 17.72 25.20 3.68
C ILE A 511 16.68 25.35 4.79
N THR A 512 15.74 26.27 4.62
CA THR A 512 14.59 26.48 5.51
C THR A 512 13.31 25.96 4.88
N VAL A 513 12.27 25.79 5.70
CA VAL A 513 10.93 25.46 5.22
C VAL A 513 10.09 26.74 5.17
N VAL A 514 9.61 27.09 3.99
CA VAL A 514 8.63 28.16 3.84
C VAL A 514 7.23 27.59 3.65
N SER A 515 6.22 28.23 4.24
CA SER A 515 4.78 28.02 3.98
C SER A 515 3.99 29.23 4.46
N GLY A 516 2.90 29.54 3.77
CA GLY A 516 1.87 30.48 4.25
C GLY A 516 1.01 29.90 5.38
N SER A 517 1.10 28.58 5.61
CA SER A 517 0.45 27.88 6.72
C SER A 517 1.32 27.82 7.97
N SER A 518 0.71 27.38 9.06
CA SER A 518 1.33 27.10 10.36
C SER A 518 0.78 25.81 10.93
N GLY A 519 1.52 25.21 11.86
CA GLY A 519 1.08 24.04 12.61
C GLY A 519 2.05 23.77 13.76
N ALA A 520 1.65 22.89 14.68
CA ALA A 520 2.46 22.55 15.84
C ALA A 520 3.36 21.34 15.55
N SER A 521 4.62 21.40 15.99
CA SER A 521 5.56 20.28 15.94
C SER A 521 5.60 19.60 14.57
N TYR A 522 5.31 18.30 14.48
CA TYR A 522 5.37 17.54 13.22
C TYR A 522 4.17 17.77 12.28
N LEU A 523 3.18 18.56 12.71
CA LEU A 523 2.13 19.14 11.86
C LEU A 523 2.47 20.57 11.41
N ALA A 524 3.66 21.10 11.74
CA ALA A 524 4.17 22.27 11.05
C ALA A 524 4.38 21.95 9.56
N PRO A 525 4.31 22.96 8.67
CA PRO A 525 4.65 22.78 7.26
C PRO A 525 6.00 22.09 7.10
N ASN A 526 6.04 21.08 6.24
CA ASN A 526 7.22 20.24 6.07
C ASN A 526 7.30 19.67 4.66
N PHE A 527 8.49 19.16 4.34
CA PHE A 527 8.71 18.30 3.18
C PHE A 527 9.70 17.19 3.53
N ILE A 528 9.58 16.07 2.83
CA ILE A 528 10.50 14.94 2.90
C ILE A 528 11.48 15.05 1.73
N LEU A 529 12.78 14.86 2.00
CA LEU A 529 13.84 14.91 1.00
C LEU A 529 13.92 13.64 0.15
N ASP A 530 14.35 13.80 -1.09
CA ASP A 530 14.78 12.74 -2.02
C ASP A 530 16.32 12.80 -2.17
N ALA A 531 16.81 13.85 -2.82
CA ALA A 531 18.23 14.11 -3.00
C ALA A 531 18.53 15.61 -3.03
N ILE A 532 19.78 15.98 -2.77
CA ILE A 532 20.28 17.35 -2.95
C ILE A 532 21.54 17.30 -3.80
N GLU A 533 21.58 18.08 -4.86
CA GLU A 533 22.70 18.10 -5.81
C GLU A 533 23.16 19.54 -6.08
N LEU A 534 24.47 19.75 -6.09
CA LEU A 534 25.06 20.98 -6.62
C LEU A 534 25.81 20.65 -7.91
N PHE A 535 25.48 21.31 -9.01
CA PHE A 535 26.10 21.07 -10.31
C PHE A 535 26.29 22.37 -11.12
N GLN A 536 27.14 22.31 -12.14
CA GLN A 536 27.38 23.40 -13.10
C GLN A 536 26.82 23.09 -14.47
#